data_AF-A0AA51L4R1-F1
#
_entry.id   AF-A0AA51L4R1-F1
#
_cell.length_a   1.000
_cell.length_b   1.000
_cell.length_c   1.000
_cell.angle_alpha   90.00
_cell.angle_beta   90.00
_cell.angle_gamma   90.00
#
_symmetry.space_group_name_H-M   'P 1'
#
loop_
_entity.id
_entity.type
_entity.pdbx_description
1 polymer ?
#
loop_
_entity_poly.entity_id
_entity_poly.type
_entity_poly.pdbx_seq_one_letter_code
_entity_poly.pdbx_strand_id
1 'polypeptide(L)'
;MEGPFLPKAKDLGRYLRYIFNGHLVVVLLFLISAAAFYYQEWVKGLSPDFPAELLMAVIMGILLTYSPVYNFLLDADRVFLLPLENKLSGYFFRSGIVSLIYQGYILLMVLAALMPLYVQVSRQGFHVFLPFFAALLVLKGWNLAVRWRVQYDVDRSVHFSDMAVRFFVNGAFAYLLFRQANLLYFAVIFIVLALYYWFFYSKSREKGLKWDVLIAEEEKRMASFYRLANLFTDVPKLKDAVRRRKWLDVFLDNISFSAENTFIYLFSRTFMRAGDYLGLFIRLTVIGSIAIYFLSFGWASCSLPFYFCI
;
A
#
# COMPACT_ATOMS: atom_id res chain seq x y z
N MET A 1 -32.82 -1.81 0.46
CA MET A 1 -31.67 -2.23 -0.38
C MET A 1 -30.41 -1.88 0.39
N GLU A 2 -29.78 -2.86 1.05
CA GLU A 2 -28.47 -2.66 1.66
C GLU A 2 -27.46 -2.37 0.53
N GLY A 3 -26.80 -1.21 0.55
CA GLY A 3 -25.83 -0.86 -0.49
C GLY A 3 -24.61 -1.80 -0.46
N PRO A 4 -23.91 -1.99 -1.60
CA PRO A 4 -22.79 -2.94 -1.72
C PRO A 4 -21.58 -2.62 -0.81
N PHE A 5 -21.58 -1.45 -0.13
CA PHE A 5 -20.61 -1.05 0.87
C PHE A 5 -20.59 -1.93 2.13
N LEU A 6 -21.77 -2.29 2.66
CA LEU A 6 -21.92 -2.91 3.97
C LEU A 6 -21.28 -4.31 4.09
N PRO A 7 -21.41 -5.24 3.11
CA PRO A 7 -20.86 -6.58 3.27
C PRO A 7 -19.31 -6.60 3.32
N LYS A 8 -18.62 -5.86 2.44
CA LYS A 8 -17.14 -5.83 2.43
C LYS A 8 -16.56 -5.17 3.68
N ALA A 9 -17.17 -4.08 4.15
CA ALA A 9 -16.71 -3.39 5.35
C ALA A 9 -16.90 -4.26 6.62
N LYS A 10 -18.03 -4.98 6.71
CA LYS A 10 -18.30 -5.94 7.80
C LYS A 10 -17.28 -7.09 7.80
N ASP A 11 -16.97 -7.65 6.64
CA ASP A 11 -15.93 -8.68 6.49
C ASP A 11 -14.56 -8.18 6.96
N LEU A 12 -14.17 -6.98 6.53
CA LEU A 12 -12.89 -6.36 6.94
C LEU A 12 -12.78 -6.26 8.47
N GLY A 13 -13.83 -5.75 9.12
CA GLY A 13 -13.87 -5.63 10.58
C GLY A 13 -13.81 -6.98 11.30
N ARG A 14 -14.48 -8.01 10.76
CA ARG A 14 -14.43 -9.37 11.31
C ARG A 14 -13.02 -9.95 11.27
N TYR A 15 -12.34 -9.87 10.12
CA TYR A 15 -10.98 -10.40 9.99
C TYR A 15 -9.96 -9.58 10.81
N LEU A 16 -10.11 -8.26 10.89
CA LEU A 16 -9.26 -7.44 11.75
C LEU A 16 -9.33 -7.87 13.23
N ARG A 17 -10.51 -8.25 13.74
CA ARG A 17 -10.63 -8.79 15.10
C ARG A 17 -9.91 -10.12 15.29
N TYR A 18 -9.90 -10.99 14.26
CA TYR A 18 -9.16 -12.24 14.32
C TYR A 18 -7.64 -12.04 14.24
N ILE A 19 -7.19 -11.08 13.43
CA ILE A 19 -5.77 -10.71 13.34
C ILE A 19 -5.30 -10.14 14.68
N PHE A 20 -6.00 -9.14 15.22
CA PHE A 20 -5.70 -8.52 16.51
C PHE A 20 -6.27 -9.32 17.69
N ASN A 21 -5.97 -10.61 17.74
CA ASN A 21 -6.22 -11.42 18.94
C ASN A 21 -5.26 -11.01 20.08
N GLY A 22 -5.66 -11.25 21.33
CA GLY A 22 -5.01 -10.72 22.54
C GLY A 22 -3.50 -10.92 22.60
N HIS A 23 -2.98 -12.09 22.21
CA HIS A 23 -1.54 -12.36 22.22
C HIS A 23 -0.76 -11.50 21.21
N LEU A 24 -1.27 -11.30 19.99
CA LEU A 24 -0.60 -10.50 18.97
C LEU A 24 -0.52 -9.03 19.39
N VAL A 25 -1.59 -8.50 19.99
CA VAL A 25 -1.66 -7.11 20.45
C VAL A 25 -0.57 -6.83 21.49
N VAL A 26 -0.35 -7.76 22.43
CA VAL A 26 0.71 -7.62 23.45
C VAL A 26 2.09 -7.58 22.79
N VAL A 27 2.39 -8.48 21.87
CA VAL A 27 3.67 -8.48 21.15
C VAL A 27 3.87 -7.18 20.36
N LEU A 28 2.83 -6.70 19.68
CA LEU A 28 2.89 -5.46 18.90
C LEU A 28 3.14 -4.24 19.80
N LEU A 29 2.55 -4.19 20.99
CA LEU A 29 2.78 -3.12 21.97
C LEU A 29 4.24 -3.06 22.42
N PHE A 30 4.86 -4.21 22.70
CA PHE A 30 6.30 -4.27 23.02
C PHE A 30 7.17 -3.82 21.83
N LEU A 31 6.88 -4.28 20.61
CA LEU A 31 7.60 -3.88 19.40
C LEU A 31 7.49 -2.38 19.11
N ILE A 32 6.28 -1.81 19.21
CA ILE A 32 6.06 -0.37 19.02
C ILE A 32 6.78 0.43 20.10
N SER A 33 6.74 -0.02 21.36
CA SER A 33 7.42 0.66 22.46
C SER A 33 8.95 0.67 22.28
N ALA A 34 9.53 -0.48 21.93
CA ALA A 34 10.96 -0.57 21.63
C ALA A 34 11.33 0.28 20.42
N ALA A 35 10.56 0.21 19.33
CA ALA A 35 10.77 1.04 18.14
C ALA A 35 10.67 2.55 18.47
N ALA A 36 9.71 2.96 19.29
CA ALA A 36 9.55 4.34 19.72
C ALA A 36 10.74 4.84 20.56
N PHE A 37 11.25 4.00 21.46
CA PHE A 37 12.44 4.31 22.27
C PHE A 37 13.68 4.54 21.39
N TYR A 38 14.00 3.59 20.51
CA TYR A 38 15.15 3.71 19.59
C TYR A 38 14.97 4.87 18.60
N TYR A 39 13.76 5.10 18.10
CA TYR A 39 13.45 6.24 17.24
C TYR A 39 13.69 7.57 17.95
N GLN A 40 13.23 7.69 19.21
CA GLN A 40 13.44 8.91 19.99
C GLN A 40 14.92 9.19 20.24
N GLU A 41 15.71 8.16 20.55
CA GLU A 41 17.15 8.28 20.75
C GLU A 41 17.87 8.70 19.45
N TRP A 42 17.50 8.09 18.33
CA TRP A 42 18.01 8.48 17.01
C TRP A 42 17.69 9.95 16.68
N VAL A 43 16.45 10.39 16.89
CA VAL A 43 16.04 11.77 16.61
C VAL A 43 16.82 12.77 17.47
N LYS A 44 17.06 12.48 18.75
CA LYS A 44 17.84 13.37 19.63
C LYS A 44 19.29 13.54 19.17
N GLY A 45 19.89 12.51 18.57
CA GLY A 45 21.27 12.51 18.08
C GLY A 45 21.48 13.16 16.71
N LEU A 46 20.43 13.69 16.07
CA LEU A 46 20.54 14.26 14.73
C LEU A 46 21.26 15.61 14.72
N SER A 47 22.16 15.77 13.75
CA SER A 47 22.78 17.06 13.46
C SER A 47 21.77 18.03 12.81
N PRO A 48 21.96 19.36 12.99
CA PRO A 48 21.13 20.36 12.33
C PRO A 48 21.18 20.32 10.80
N ASP A 49 22.26 19.80 10.22
CA ASP A 49 22.46 19.70 8.77
C ASP A 49 21.73 18.52 8.12
N PHE A 50 21.04 17.69 8.92
CA PHE A 50 20.31 16.55 8.39
C PHE A 50 19.17 17.01 7.46
N PRO A 51 19.05 16.47 6.23
CA PRO A 51 18.05 16.89 5.26
C PRO A 51 16.64 16.33 5.57
N ALA A 52 16.10 16.65 6.74
CA ALA A 52 14.79 16.19 7.20
C ALA A 52 13.66 16.60 6.24
N GLU A 53 13.68 17.84 5.76
CA GLU A 53 12.69 18.37 4.82
C GLU A 53 12.61 17.53 3.55
N LEU A 54 13.75 17.13 3.00
CA LEU A 54 13.83 16.32 1.79
C LEU A 54 13.33 14.89 2.04
N LEU A 55 13.76 14.27 3.15
CA LEU A 55 13.31 12.93 3.52
C LEU A 55 11.79 12.89 3.69
N MET A 56 11.23 13.85 4.43
CA MET A 56 9.79 13.98 4.63
C MET A 56 9.07 14.25 3.32
N ALA A 57 9.62 15.11 2.45
CA ALA A 57 9.04 15.39 1.14
C ALA A 57 8.96 14.15 0.25
N VAL A 58 9.99 13.30 0.27
CA VAL A 58 9.98 12.03 -0.49
C VAL A 58 8.93 11.09 0.08
N ILE A 59 8.93 10.84 1.39
CA ILE A 59 7.97 9.92 2.03
C ILE A 59 6.53 10.40 1.79
N MET A 60 6.26 11.69 2.03
CA MET A 60 4.93 12.26 1.84
C MET A 60 4.57 12.37 0.36
N GLY A 61 5.52 12.63 -0.53
CA GLY A 61 5.33 12.62 -1.98
C GLY A 61 4.89 11.25 -2.51
N ILE A 62 5.51 10.16 -2.02
CA ILE A 62 5.08 8.79 -2.31
C ILE A 62 3.65 8.59 -1.81
N LEU A 63 3.39 8.94 -0.56
CA LEU A 63 2.09 8.72 0.09
C LEU A 63 0.97 9.53 -0.56
N LEU A 64 1.22 10.77 -0.98
CA LEU A 64 0.28 11.62 -1.72
C LEU A 64 -0.01 11.05 -3.11
N THR A 65 1.01 10.54 -3.79
CA THR A 65 0.88 9.98 -5.15
C THR A 65 0.13 8.66 -5.15
N TYR A 66 0.38 7.82 -4.15
CA TYR A 66 -0.36 6.58 -3.95
C TYR A 66 -1.75 6.87 -3.38
N SER A 67 -2.71 7.15 -4.27
CA SER A 67 -4.09 7.51 -3.94
C SER A 67 -5.10 6.56 -4.57
N PRO A 68 -5.26 5.31 -4.07
CA PRO A 68 -6.26 4.39 -4.59
C PRO A 68 -7.69 4.87 -4.30
N VAL A 69 -8.62 4.70 -5.24
CA VAL A 69 -10.04 4.99 -5.01
C VAL A 69 -10.74 3.71 -4.53
N TYR A 70 -11.36 3.76 -3.35
CA TYR A 70 -12.04 2.61 -2.76
C TYR A 70 -13.49 2.56 -3.22
N ASN A 71 -13.72 1.96 -4.38
CA ASN A 71 -15.04 1.92 -5.02
C ASN A 71 -16.00 0.89 -4.41
N PHE A 72 -15.51 -0.10 -3.65
CA PHE A 72 -16.33 -1.14 -2.99
C PHE A 72 -17.32 -1.87 -3.90
N LEU A 73 -17.09 -1.83 -5.22
CA LEU A 73 -17.91 -2.52 -6.19
C LEU A 73 -17.80 -4.03 -5.97
N LEU A 74 -18.92 -4.73 -6.04
CA LEU A 74 -18.97 -6.18 -6.07
C LEU A 74 -18.92 -6.63 -7.53
N ASP A 75 -18.41 -7.83 -7.79
CA ASP A 75 -18.40 -8.42 -9.15
C ASP A 75 -19.81 -8.90 -9.58
N ALA A 76 -20.87 -8.27 -9.06
CA ALA A 76 -22.25 -8.63 -9.37
C ALA A 76 -22.68 -7.97 -10.70
N ASP A 77 -22.98 -8.84 -11.67
CA ASP A 77 -23.71 -8.62 -12.93
C ASP A 77 -23.56 -7.23 -13.56
N ARG A 78 -22.40 -7.07 -14.22
CA ARG A 78 -21.95 -5.90 -15.00
C ARG A 78 -23.01 -5.33 -15.95
N VAL A 79 -23.87 -6.21 -16.48
CA VAL A 79 -24.98 -5.85 -17.38
C VAL A 79 -26.01 -4.94 -16.69
N PHE A 80 -26.24 -5.10 -15.38
CA PHE A 80 -27.20 -4.28 -14.64
C PHE A 80 -26.65 -2.93 -14.20
N LEU A 81 -25.32 -2.71 -14.26
CA LEU A 81 -24.70 -1.45 -13.82
C LEU A 81 -24.71 -0.38 -14.91
N LEU A 82 -24.67 -0.75 -16.20
CA LEU A 82 -24.65 0.19 -17.32
C LEU A 82 -25.87 1.13 -17.34
N PRO A 83 -27.12 0.66 -17.14
CA PRO A 83 -28.29 1.55 -17.11
C PRO A 83 -28.35 2.45 -15.86
N LEU A 84 -27.57 2.13 -14.81
CA LEU A 84 -27.57 2.81 -13.52
C LEU A 84 -26.44 3.82 -13.35
N GLU A 85 -25.54 3.98 -14.32
CA GLU A 85 -24.36 4.87 -14.24
C GLU A 85 -24.73 6.29 -13.78
N ASN A 86 -25.78 6.88 -14.36
CA ASN A 86 -26.25 8.22 -14.03
C ASN A 86 -26.78 8.35 -12.59
N LYS A 87 -27.26 7.25 -11.98
CA LYS A 87 -27.77 7.20 -10.61
C LYS A 87 -26.69 6.92 -9.57
N LEU A 88 -25.52 6.45 -9.99
CA LEU A 88 -24.41 6.05 -9.11
C LEU A 88 -23.41 7.19 -8.82
N SER A 89 -23.60 8.38 -9.37
CA SER A 89 -22.77 9.56 -9.07
C SER A 89 -22.65 9.85 -7.57
N GLY A 90 -23.77 9.78 -6.84
CA GLY A 90 -23.80 9.94 -5.38
C GLY A 90 -23.10 8.80 -4.63
N TYR A 91 -23.12 7.58 -5.17
CA TYR A 91 -22.39 6.43 -4.62
C TYR A 91 -20.88 6.66 -4.70
N PHE A 92 -20.37 7.06 -5.88
CA PHE A 92 -18.95 7.32 -6.08
C PHE A 92 -18.44 8.51 -5.28
N PHE A 93 -19.26 9.54 -5.09
CA PHE A 93 -18.90 10.66 -4.20
C PHE A 93 -18.70 10.19 -2.75
N ARG A 94 -19.61 9.37 -2.20
CA ARG A 94 -19.47 8.82 -0.84
C ARG A 94 -18.27 7.88 -0.74
N SER A 95 -18.05 7.03 -1.74
CA SER A 95 -16.86 6.17 -1.86
C SER A 95 -15.57 7.01 -1.86
N GLY A 96 -15.55 8.13 -2.59
CA GLY A 96 -14.45 9.08 -2.60
C GLY A 96 -14.20 9.71 -1.23
N ILE A 97 -15.24 10.11 -0.50
CA ILE A 97 -15.12 10.64 0.86
C ILE A 97 -14.53 9.59 1.81
N VAL A 98 -15.05 8.36 1.80
CA VAL A 98 -14.53 7.27 2.64
C VAL A 98 -13.06 6.97 2.29
N SER A 99 -12.72 6.99 1.00
CA SER A 99 -11.35 6.84 0.52
C SER A 99 -10.43 7.93 1.07
N LEU A 100 -10.91 9.18 1.07
CA LEU A 100 -10.18 10.33 1.58
C LEU A 100 -10.01 10.26 3.11
N ILE A 101 -11.03 9.83 3.85
CA ILE A 101 -10.95 9.65 5.31
C ILE A 101 -9.90 8.59 5.66
N TYR A 102 -9.96 7.42 5.03
CA TYR A 102 -9.01 6.33 5.28
C TYR A 102 -7.57 6.74 4.94
N GLN A 103 -7.37 7.39 3.80
CA GLN A 103 -6.05 7.87 3.39
C GLN A 103 -5.58 9.05 4.23
N GLY A 104 -6.48 9.93 4.65
CA GLY A 104 -6.21 11.04 5.56
C GLY A 104 -5.77 10.55 6.93
N TYR A 105 -6.34 9.46 7.44
CA TYR A 105 -5.87 8.81 8.67
C TYR A 105 -4.43 8.28 8.52
N ILE A 106 -4.11 7.58 7.43
CA ILE A 106 -2.73 7.13 7.17
C ILE A 106 -1.77 8.32 7.05
N LEU A 107 -2.17 9.38 6.32
CA LEU A 107 -1.41 10.61 6.17
C LEU A 107 -1.13 11.29 7.51
N LEU A 108 -2.14 11.33 8.39
CA LEU A 108 -2.01 11.87 9.75
C LEU A 108 -1.00 11.07 10.57
N MET A 109 -1.11 9.73 10.56
CA MET A 109 -0.23 8.85 11.33
C MET A 109 1.23 8.97 10.87
N VAL A 110 1.47 8.98 9.56
CA VAL A 110 2.83 9.12 9.00
C VAL A 110 3.40 10.52 9.29
N LEU A 111 2.60 11.57 9.12
CA LEU A 111 3.04 12.93 9.45
C LEU A 111 3.36 13.06 10.95
N ALA A 112 2.52 12.49 11.83
CA ALA A 112 2.75 12.51 13.27
C ALA A 112 4.04 11.77 13.65
N ALA A 113 4.32 10.63 13.02
CA ALA A 113 5.57 9.90 13.21
C ALA A 113 6.80 10.72 12.76
N LEU A 114 6.70 11.46 11.66
CA LEU A 114 7.78 12.31 11.13
C LEU A 114 7.90 13.67 11.83
N MET A 115 6.93 14.08 12.64
CA MET A 115 6.93 15.40 13.25
C MET A 115 8.08 15.65 14.23
N PRO A 116 8.46 14.72 15.14
CA PRO A 116 9.61 14.89 16.01
C PRO A 116 10.92 15.15 15.26
N LEU A 117 11.09 14.48 14.12
CA LEU A 117 12.24 14.67 13.22
C LEU A 117 12.28 16.11 12.67
N TYR A 118 11.13 16.61 12.21
CA TYR A 118 11.03 17.97 11.66
C TYR A 118 11.36 19.06 12.69
N VAL A 119 10.77 18.94 13.89
CA VAL A 119 10.92 19.91 14.98
C VAL A 119 12.37 19.99 15.45
N GLN A 120 13.04 18.84 15.54
CA GLN A 120 14.43 18.76 15.97
C GLN A 120 15.38 19.49 15.02
N VAL A 121 15.21 19.32 13.71
CA VAL A 121 16.10 19.92 12.69
C VAL A 121 15.74 21.37 12.41
N SER A 122 14.46 21.66 12.18
CA SER A 122 14.01 23.00 11.72
C SER A 122 13.82 23.99 12.87
N ARG A 123 13.97 23.57 14.13
CA ARG A 123 13.74 24.34 15.37
C ARG A 123 12.37 25.03 15.45
N GLN A 124 11.41 24.54 14.67
CA GLN A 124 10.05 25.04 14.65
C GLN A 124 9.19 24.28 15.64
N GLY A 125 8.23 24.95 16.28
CA GLY A 125 7.33 24.31 17.22
C GLY A 125 6.30 23.41 16.55
N PHE A 126 5.61 22.59 17.35
CA PHE A 126 4.54 21.68 16.88
C PHE A 126 3.31 22.37 16.29
N HIS A 127 3.21 23.71 16.37
CA HIS A 127 2.10 24.49 15.83
C HIS A 127 1.94 24.35 14.31
N VAL A 128 3.02 24.04 13.56
CA VAL A 128 2.96 23.82 12.11
C VAL A 128 2.36 22.48 11.69
N PHE A 129 2.12 21.57 12.65
CA PHE A 129 1.56 20.25 12.36
C PHE A 129 0.19 20.32 11.68
N LEU A 130 -0.75 21.09 12.24
CA LEU A 130 -2.11 21.21 11.73
C LEU A 130 -2.18 21.88 10.35
N PRO A 131 -1.49 23.01 10.07
CA PRO A 131 -1.50 23.60 8.73
C PRO A 131 -0.81 22.69 7.69
N PHE A 132 0.26 21.97 8.06
CA PHE A 132 0.85 20.97 7.16
C PHE A 132 -0.14 19.86 6.84
N PHE A 133 -0.80 19.29 7.86
CA PHE A 133 -1.80 18.25 7.66
C PHE A 133 -2.95 18.74 6.76
N ALA A 134 -3.48 19.94 7.00
CA ALA A 134 -4.55 20.52 6.20
C ALA A 134 -4.13 20.71 4.73
N ALA A 135 -2.95 21.29 4.48
CA ALA A 135 -2.42 21.48 3.12
C ALA A 135 -2.24 20.15 2.38
N LEU A 136 -1.67 19.14 3.06
CA LEU A 136 -1.48 17.81 2.52
C LEU A 136 -2.81 17.09 2.26
N LEU A 137 -3.81 17.28 3.12
CA LEU A 137 -5.15 16.69 2.96
C LEU A 137 -5.89 17.28 1.76
N VAL A 138 -5.78 18.60 1.52
CA VAL A 138 -6.32 19.25 0.33
C VAL A 138 -5.67 18.69 -0.93
N LEU A 139 -4.34 18.60 -0.95
CA LEU A 139 -3.62 18.01 -2.07
C LEU A 139 -3.96 16.53 -2.26
N LYS A 140 -4.24 15.79 -1.18
CA LYS A 140 -4.68 14.40 -1.24
C LYS A 140 -6.07 14.28 -1.89
N GLY A 141 -7.00 15.15 -1.52
CA GLY A 141 -8.32 15.24 -2.16
C GLY A 141 -8.22 15.53 -3.66
N TRP A 142 -7.32 16.44 -4.03
CA TRP A 142 -7.01 16.73 -5.43
C TRP A 142 -6.47 15.51 -6.19
N ASN A 143 -5.48 14.81 -5.62
CA ASN A 143 -4.90 13.60 -6.21
C ASN A 143 -5.96 12.50 -6.42
N LEU A 144 -6.90 12.37 -5.48
CA LEU A 144 -8.02 11.44 -5.60
C LEU A 144 -8.98 11.83 -6.74
N ALA A 145 -9.30 13.12 -6.87
CA ALA A 145 -10.15 13.63 -7.96
C ALA A 145 -9.49 13.43 -9.33
N VAL A 146 -8.19 13.68 -9.45
CA VAL A 146 -7.42 13.41 -10.67
C VAL A 146 -7.37 11.91 -10.97
N ARG A 147 -7.09 11.07 -9.96
CA ARG A 147 -7.07 9.60 -10.11
C ARG A 147 -8.40 9.10 -10.67
N TRP A 148 -9.51 9.61 -10.16
CA TRP A 148 -10.85 9.29 -10.64
C TRP A 148 -11.04 9.60 -12.13
N ARG A 149 -10.50 10.73 -12.61
CA ARG A 149 -10.55 11.08 -14.04
C ARG A 149 -9.65 10.18 -14.89
N VAL A 150 -8.43 9.90 -14.41
CA VAL A 150 -7.47 9.05 -15.14
C VAL A 150 -7.98 7.60 -15.30
N GLN A 151 -8.84 7.12 -14.39
CA GLN A 151 -9.45 5.78 -14.48
C GLN A 151 -10.34 5.58 -15.74
N TYR A 152 -10.74 6.65 -16.43
CA TYR A 152 -11.44 6.54 -17.72
C TYR A 152 -10.51 6.11 -18.87
N ASP A 153 -9.20 6.30 -18.73
CA ASP A 153 -8.19 5.86 -19.70
C ASP A 153 -7.75 4.41 -19.42
N VAL A 154 -7.59 3.60 -20.47
CA VAL A 154 -7.11 2.19 -20.36
C VAL A 154 -5.62 2.06 -20.59
N ASP A 155 -5.02 3.03 -21.27
CA ASP A 155 -3.64 2.95 -21.69
C ASP A 155 -2.72 2.94 -20.47
N ARG A 156 -2.01 1.81 -20.28
CA ARG A 156 -1.09 1.63 -19.17
C ARG A 156 0.01 2.69 -19.13
N SER A 157 0.41 3.20 -20.30
CA SER A 157 1.37 4.30 -20.41
C SER A 157 0.86 5.57 -19.75
N VAL A 158 -0.43 5.90 -19.93
CA VAL A 158 -1.05 7.09 -19.33
C VAL A 158 -1.08 6.96 -17.82
N HIS A 159 -1.42 5.78 -17.29
CA HIS A 159 -1.39 5.52 -15.84
C HIS A 159 0.02 5.64 -15.25
N PHE A 160 1.05 5.20 -15.97
CA PHE A 160 2.43 5.33 -15.53
C PHE A 160 2.93 6.78 -15.59
N SER A 161 2.69 7.48 -16.70
CA SER A 161 3.08 8.89 -16.84
C SER A 161 2.38 9.77 -15.81
N ASP A 162 1.09 9.53 -15.56
CA ASP A 162 0.31 10.24 -14.56
C ASP A 162 0.80 9.95 -13.13
N MET A 163 1.27 8.72 -12.84
CA MET A 163 1.92 8.42 -11.57
C MET A 163 3.24 9.18 -11.42
N ALA A 164 4.07 9.23 -12.46
CA ALA A 164 5.35 9.93 -12.43
C ALA A 164 5.18 11.44 -12.27
N VAL A 165 4.32 12.06 -13.07
CA VAL A 165 4.04 13.51 -13.01
C VAL A 165 3.54 13.89 -11.62
N ARG A 166 2.56 13.15 -11.08
CA ARG A 166 2.05 13.39 -9.72
C ARG A 166 3.12 13.17 -8.66
N PHE A 167 4.01 12.20 -8.81
CA PHE A 167 5.12 12.00 -7.89
C PHE A 167 6.02 13.22 -7.79
N PHE A 168 6.46 13.77 -8.92
CA PHE A 168 7.32 14.95 -8.93
C PHE A 168 6.58 16.20 -8.43
N VAL A 169 5.32 16.42 -8.82
CA VAL A 169 4.54 17.58 -8.37
C VAL A 169 4.23 17.49 -6.88
N ASN A 170 3.82 16.33 -6.37
CA ASN A 170 3.55 16.12 -4.95
C ASN A 170 4.84 16.21 -4.11
N GLY A 171 5.95 15.66 -4.60
CA GLY A 171 7.25 15.76 -3.94
C GLY A 171 7.76 17.20 -3.88
N ALA A 172 7.64 17.95 -4.98
CA ALA A 172 7.99 19.36 -5.02
C ALA A 172 7.10 20.20 -4.07
N PHE A 173 5.79 19.97 -4.08
CA PHE A 173 4.88 20.63 -3.14
C PHE A 173 5.24 20.31 -1.68
N ALA A 174 5.45 19.03 -1.35
CA ALA A 174 5.79 18.62 0.00
C ALA A 174 7.13 19.22 0.45
N TYR A 175 8.13 19.26 -0.43
CA TYR A 175 9.42 19.88 -0.14
C TYR A 175 9.28 21.38 0.16
N LEU A 176 8.53 22.11 -0.69
CA LEU A 176 8.29 23.54 -0.46
C LEU A 176 7.45 23.81 0.80
N LEU A 177 6.54 22.90 1.14
CA LEU A 177 5.74 22.94 2.38
C LEU A 177 6.63 22.80 3.61
N PHE A 178 7.51 21.81 3.65
CA PHE A 178 8.41 21.59 4.79
C PHE A 178 9.48 22.67 4.89
N ARG A 179 9.98 23.19 3.76
CA ARG A 179 10.92 24.32 3.74
C ARG A 179 10.27 25.68 4.06
N GLN A 180 8.94 25.73 4.15
CA GLN A 180 8.16 26.95 4.38
C GLN A 180 8.47 28.07 3.38
N ALA A 181 8.48 27.70 2.11
CA ALA A 181 8.69 28.65 1.03
C ALA A 181 7.56 29.70 0.97
N ASN A 182 7.83 30.82 0.31
CA ASN A 182 6.84 31.89 0.11
C ASN A 182 5.55 31.37 -0.54
N LEU A 183 4.41 31.94 -0.14
CA LEU A 183 3.07 31.61 -0.66
C LEU A 183 2.97 31.66 -2.20
N LEU A 184 3.79 32.49 -2.86
CA LEU A 184 3.84 32.60 -4.32
C LEU A 184 4.21 31.29 -5.01
N TYR A 185 5.13 30.50 -4.46
CA TYR A 185 5.51 29.22 -5.05
C TYR A 185 4.37 28.20 -5.03
N PHE A 186 3.54 28.22 -3.97
CA PHE A 186 2.34 27.40 -3.91
C PHE A 186 1.32 27.82 -4.96
N ALA A 187 1.15 29.11 -5.22
CA ALA A 187 0.24 29.59 -6.26
C ALA A 187 0.60 29.03 -7.64
N VAL A 188 1.89 28.99 -7.99
CA VAL A 188 2.36 28.39 -9.25
C VAL A 188 2.01 26.90 -9.31
N ILE A 189 2.25 26.14 -8.23
CA ILE A 189 1.88 24.73 -8.19
C ILE A 189 0.38 24.51 -8.31
N PHE A 190 -0.44 25.32 -7.64
CA PHE A 190 -1.90 25.23 -7.76
C PHE A 190 -2.38 25.50 -9.19
N ILE A 191 -1.75 26.43 -9.91
CA ILE A 191 -2.05 26.68 -11.34
C ILE A 191 -1.69 25.45 -12.17
N VAL A 192 -0.49 24.88 -11.99
CA VAL A 192 -0.06 23.66 -12.70
C VAL A 192 -1.02 22.50 -12.43
N LEU A 193 -1.39 22.30 -11.16
CA LEU A 193 -2.36 21.29 -10.77
C LEU A 193 -3.71 21.53 -11.46
N ALA A 194 -4.25 22.75 -11.41
CA ALA A 194 -5.54 23.11 -12.03
C ALA A 194 -5.55 22.84 -13.54
N LEU A 195 -4.50 23.25 -14.26
CA LEU A 195 -4.33 22.96 -15.69
C LEU A 195 -4.26 21.46 -15.96
N TYR A 196 -3.54 20.71 -15.12
CA TYR A 196 -3.43 19.25 -15.22
C TYR A 196 -4.80 18.56 -15.07
N TYR A 197 -5.59 18.94 -14.07
CA TYR A 197 -6.95 18.41 -13.91
C TYR A 197 -7.86 18.81 -15.05
N TRP A 198 -7.77 20.05 -15.55
CA TRP A 198 -8.56 20.50 -16.69
C TRP A 198 -8.28 19.70 -17.96
N PHE A 199 -7.00 19.40 -18.23
CA PHE A 199 -6.58 18.55 -19.34
C PHE A 199 -7.23 17.15 -19.28
N PHE A 200 -7.14 16.48 -18.13
CA PHE A 200 -7.76 15.17 -17.94
C PHE A 200 -9.29 15.24 -17.90
N TYR A 201 -9.86 16.31 -17.35
CA TYR A 201 -11.30 16.53 -17.35
C TYR A 201 -11.83 16.58 -18.79
N SER A 202 -11.22 17.38 -19.65
CA SER A 202 -11.60 17.51 -21.06
C SER A 202 -11.53 16.17 -21.79
N LYS A 203 -10.41 15.45 -21.64
CA LYS A 203 -10.20 14.12 -22.25
C LYS A 203 -11.17 13.05 -21.76
N SER A 204 -11.68 13.17 -20.53
CA SER A 204 -12.56 12.17 -19.92
C SER A 204 -14.03 12.34 -20.30
N ARG A 205 -14.47 13.51 -20.80
CA ARG A 205 -15.90 13.76 -21.07
C ARG A 205 -16.48 12.88 -22.18
N GLU A 206 -15.63 12.39 -23.08
CA GLU A 206 -16.05 11.58 -24.23
C GLU A 206 -15.95 10.06 -23.95
N LYS A 207 -15.49 9.66 -22.76
CA LYS A 207 -15.21 8.26 -22.42
C LYS A 207 -16.21 7.74 -21.39
N GLY A 208 -16.76 6.56 -21.64
CA GLY A 208 -17.58 5.82 -20.67
C GLY A 208 -16.73 5.23 -19.55
N LEU A 209 -17.34 5.03 -18.38
CA LEU A 209 -16.69 4.44 -17.22
C LEU A 209 -16.46 2.94 -17.44
N LYS A 210 -15.22 2.49 -17.26
CA LYS A 210 -14.83 1.09 -17.53
C LYS A 210 -14.93 0.24 -16.27
N TRP A 211 -16.13 -0.30 -16.05
CA TRP A 211 -16.47 -1.13 -14.89
C TRP A 211 -15.52 -2.31 -14.68
N ASP A 212 -15.08 -2.99 -15.74
CA ASP A 212 -14.18 -4.15 -15.64
C ASP A 212 -12.85 -3.80 -14.96
N VAL A 213 -12.28 -2.64 -15.29
CA VAL A 213 -11.01 -2.19 -14.72
C VAL A 213 -11.18 -1.85 -13.25
N LEU A 214 -12.25 -1.13 -12.89
CA LEU A 214 -12.51 -0.74 -11.50
C LEU A 214 -12.80 -1.95 -10.61
N ILE A 215 -13.56 -2.93 -11.12
CA ILE A 215 -13.86 -4.18 -10.40
C ILE A 215 -12.57 -4.98 -10.23
N ALA A 216 -11.75 -5.13 -11.29
CA ALA A 216 -10.48 -5.86 -11.19
C ALA A 216 -9.49 -5.21 -10.21
N GLU A 217 -9.40 -3.87 -10.15
CA GLU A 217 -8.60 -3.15 -9.16
C GLU A 217 -9.08 -3.43 -7.73
N GLU A 218 -10.40 -3.42 -7.53
CA GLU A 218 -11.06 -3.68 -6.25
C GLU A 218 -10.87 -5.14 -5.79
N GLU A 219 -11.00 -6.11 -6.69
CA GLU A 219 -10.74 -7.53 -6.44
C GLU A 219 -9.28 -7.78 -6.06
N LYS A 220 -8.34 -7.18 -6.80
CA LYS A 220 -6.91 -7.29 -6.49
C LYS A 220 -6.60 -6.76 -5.09
N ARG A 221 -7.26 -5.67 -4.69
CA ARG A 221 -7.13 -5.11 -3.34
C ARG A 221 -7.68 -6.07 -2.28
N MET A 222 -8.89 -6.60 -2.48
CA MET A 222 -9.49 -7.57 -1.56
C MET A 222 -8.70 -8.87 -1.46
N ALA A 223 -8.17 -9.37 -2.57
CA ALA A 223 -7.27 -10.52 -2.58
C ALA A 223 -5.99 -10.25 -1.76
N SER A 224 -5.42 -9.04 -1.83
CA SER A 224 -4.25 -8.67 -1.04
C SER A 224 -4.58 -8.62 0.47
N PHE A 225 -5.76 -8.11 0.84
CA PHE A 225 -6.24 -8.12 2.22
C PHE A 225 -6.48 -9.55 2.74
N TYR A 226 -7.14 -10.42 1.96
CA TYR A 226 -7.37 -11.80 2.37
C TYR A 226 -6.07 -12.58 2.50
N ARG A 227 -5.06 -12.33 1.66
CA ARG A 227 -3.72 -12.92 1.84
C ARG A 227 -3.08 -12.51 3.16
N LEU A 228 -3.20 -11.24 3.55
CA LEU A 228 -2.71 -10.77 4.85
C LEU A 228 -3.46 -11.46 5.99
N ALA A 229 -4.79 -11.53 5.90
CA ALA A 229 -5.60 -12.22 6.90
C ALA A 229 -5.24 -13.71 7.02
N ASN A 230 -4.96 -14.38 5.89
CA ASN A 230 -4.55 -15.79 5.84
C ASN A 230 -3.18 -16.07 6.51
N LEU A 231 -2.38 -15.04 6.81
CA LEU A 231 -1.18 -15.22 7.64
C LEU A 231 -1.53 -15.45 9.13
N PHE A 232 -2.75 -15.08 9.56
CA PHE A 232 -3.20 -15.16 10.94
C PHE A 232 -4.32 -16.18 11.13
N THR A 233 -5.26 -16.25 10.19
CA THR A 233 -6.40 -17.18 10.23
C THR A 233 -6.79 -17.65 8.84
N ASP A 234 -7.12 -18.92 8.68
CA ASP A 234 -7.52 -19.46 7.38
C ASP A 234 -8.80 -18.79 6.86
N VAL A 235 -8.69 -18.15 5.69
CA VAL A 235 -9.79 -17.41 5.06
C VAL A 235 -10.34 -18.21 3.87
N PRO A 236 -11.57 -18.76 3.95
CA PRO A 236 -12.12 -19.63 2.89
C PRO A 236 -12.38 -18.90 1.56
N LYS A 237 -12.38 -17.55 1.55
CA LYS A 237 -12.60 -16.73 0.36
C LYS A 237 -11.35 -16.54 -0.51
N LEU A 238 -10.19 -17.05 -0.10
CA LEU A 238 -8.97 -16.94 -0.89
C LEU A 238 -8.98 -17.99 -2.01
N LYS A 239 -9.26 -17.57 -3.25
CA LYS A 239 -8.96 -18.40 -4.42
C LYS A 239 -7.45 -18.40 -4.60
N ASP A 240 -6.82 -19.58 -4.59
CA ASP A 240 -5.41 -19.70 -4.94
C ASP A 240 -5.18 -19.25 -6.38
N ALA A 241 -4.64 -18.04 -6.52
CA ALA A 241 -4.35 -17.46 -7.81
C ALA A 241 -3.02 -18.04 -8.32
N VAL A 242 -3.09 -19.02 -9.21
CA VAL A 242 -1.93 -19.55 -9.95
C VAL A 242 -1.40 -18.46 -10.88
N ARG A 243 -0.33 -17.77 -10.47
CA ARG A 243 0.28 -16.68 -11.26
C ARG A 243 1.57 -17.16 -11.90
N ARG A 244 1.65 -17.07 -13.24
CA ARG A 244 2.90 -17.33 -13.97
C ARG A 244 4.00 -16.36 -13.53
N ARG A 245 5.14 -16.90 -13.12
CA ARG A 245 6.33 -16.15 -12.71
C ARG A 245 7.37 -16.23 -13.83
N LYS A 246 7.39 -15.24 -14.73
CA LYS A 246 8.28 -15.25 -15.91
C LYS A 246 9.77 -15.42 -15.59
N TRP A 247 10.22 -14.95 -14.42
CA TRP A 247 11.61 -15.12 -13.96
C TRP A 247 11.96 -16.58 -13.61
N LEU A 248 10.96 -17.41 -13.33
CA LEU A 248 11.12 -18.83 -13.04
C LEU A 248 11.04 -19.70 -14.29
N ASP A 249 10.61 -19.15 -15.42
CA ASP A 249 10.63 -19.85 -16.70
C ASP A 249 12.08 -20.10 -17.15
N VAL A 250 13.04 -19.24 -16.76
CA VAL A 250 14.48 -19.42 -17.05
C VAL A 250 15.04 -20.74 -16.48
N PHE A 251 14.55 -21.18 -15.32
CA PHE A 251 14.94 -22.46 -14.72
C PHE A 251 14.26 -23.66 -15.38
N LEU A 252 13.14 -23.44 -16.08
CA LEU A 252 12.40 -24.47 -16.80
C LEU A 252 12.88 -24.64 -18.25
N ASP A 253 13.46 -23.61 -18.86
CA ASP A 253 14.05 -23.68 -20.21
C ASP A 253 15.29 -24.60 -20.26
N ASN A 254 15.91 -24.89 -19.11
CA ASN A 254 17.07 -25.77 -19.01
C ASN A 254 16.71 -27.27 -18.92
N ILE A 255 15.41 -27.61 -18.95
CA ILE A 255 14.92 -28.99 -18.91
C ILE A 255 14.30 -29.29 -20.27
N SER A 256 15.02 -30.06 -21.11
CA SER A 256 14.51 -30.42 -22.44
C SER A 256 13.26 -31.30 -22.33
N PHE A 257 12.23 -30.95 -23.10
CA PHE A 257 11.01 -31.73 -23.20
C PHE A 257 11.30 -33.01 -24.00
N SER A 258 11.68 -34.08 -23.30
CA SER A 258 11.81 -35.43 -23.85
C SER A 258 10.77 -36.35 -23.20
N ALA A 259 10.28 -37.34 -23.95
CA ALA A 259 9.25 -38.28 -23.48
C ALA A 259 9.64 -38.97 -22.15
N GLU A 260 10.94 -39.17 -21.93
CA GLU A 260 11.53 -39.78 -20.72
C GLU A 260 11.49 -38.86 -19.48
N ASN A 261 11.46 -37.53 -19.66
CA ASN A 261 11.50 -36.53 -18.58
C ASN A 261 10.17 -35.79 -18.38
N THR A 262 9.09 -36.25 -19.00
CA THR A 262 7.76 -35.60 -18.96
C THR A 262 7.27 -35.35 -17.54
N PHE A 263 7.44 -36.32 -16.64
CA PHE A 263 7.03 -36.19 -15.23
C PHE A 263 7.84 -35.15 -14.47
N ILE A 264 9.18 -35.12 -14.63
CA ILE A 264 10.04 -34.13 -13.99
C ILE A 264 9.70 -32.73 -14.51
N TYR A 265 9.52 -32.59 -15.82
CA TYR A 265 9.13 -31.33 -16.43
C TYR A 265 7.77 -30.83 -15.89
N LEU A 266 6.75 -31.69 -15.84
CA LEU A 266 5.42 -31.32 -15.33
C LEU A 266 5.45 -31.03 -13.82
N PHE A 267 6.18 -31.81 -13.02
CA PHE A 267 6.26 -31.61 -11.59
C PHE A 267 7.05 -30.34 -11.25
N SER A 268 8.20 -30.10 -11.87
CA SER A 268 8.95 -28.85 -11.76
C SER A 268 8.08 -27.68 -12.21
N ARG A 269 7.42 -27.76 -13.37
CA ARG A 269 6.54 -26.69 -13.85
C ARG A 269 5.36 -26.42 -12.91
N THR A 270 4.81 -27.45 -12.27
CA THR A 270 3.73 -27.31 -11.29
C THR A 270 4.26 -26.73 -9.98
N PHE A 271 5.40 -27.20 -9.48
CA PHE A 271 6.08 -26.65 -8.29
C PHE A 271 6.45 -25.17 -8.46
N MET A 272 6.94 -24.78 -9.64
CA MET A 272 7.32 -23.41 -9.97
C MET A 272 6.12 -22.47 -10.17
N ARG A 273 4.93 -23.00 -10.50
CA ARG A 273 3.72 -22.20 -10.83
C ARG A 273 2.66 -22.21 -9.71
N ALA A 274 2.54 -23.28 -8.96
CA ALA A 274 1.65 -23.39 -7.81
C ALA A 274 2.16 -22.43 -6.71
N GLY A 275 1.25 -21.60 -6.20
CA GLY A 275 1.60 -20.45 -5.36
C GLY A 275 2.31 -20.84 -4.07
N ASP A 276 1.95 -21.99 -3.50
CA ASP A 276 2.30 -22.34 -2.13
C ASP A 276 3.52 -23.24 -1.97
N TYR A 277 3.75 -24.22 -2.85
CA TYR A 277 4.83 -25.20 -2.66
C TYR A 277 6.23 -24.58 -2.65
N LEU A 278 6.53 -23.72 -3.63
CA LEU A 278 7.83 -23.04 -3.70
C LEU A 278 8.02 -22.07 -2.53
N GLY A 279 6.96 -21.36 -2.13
CA GLY A 279 6.99 -20.45 -0.98
C GLY A 279 7.22 -21.20 0.33
N LEU A 280 6.56 -22.34 0.50
CA LEU A 280 6.72 -23.23 1.65
C LEU A 280 8.15 -23.76 1.73
N PHE A 281 8.69 -24.30 0.63
CA PHE A 281 10.06 -24.80 0.55
C PHE A 281 11.08 -23.73 0.97
N ILE A 282 11.03 -22.53 0.37
CA ILE A 282 11.96 -21.44 0.71
C ILE A 282 11.85 -21.06 2.19
N ARG A 283 10.64 -20.95 2.76
CA ARG A 283 10.46 -20.62 4.19
C ARG A 283 11.11 -21.66 5.08
N LEU A 284 10.87 -22.95 4.84
CA LEU A 284 11.48 -24.05 5.58
C LEU A 284 13.00 -24.05 5.43
N THR A 285 13.52 -23.81 4.22
CA THR A 285 14.97 -23.71 3.99
C THR A 285 15.59 -22.53 4.74
N VAL A 286 14.94 -21.37 4.76
CA VAL A 286 15.42 -20.18 5.49
C VAL A 286 15.38 -20.41 6.99
N ILE A 287 14.27 -20.93 7.54
CA ILE A 287 14.17 -21.23 8.97
C ILE A 287 15.22 -22.28 9.37
N GLY A 288 15.40 -23.33 8.57
CA GLY A 288 16.43 -24.34 8.78
C GLY A 288 17.84 -23.76 8.71
N SER A 289 18.12 -22.87 7.75
CA SER A 289 19.41 -22.20 7.60
C SER A 289 19.71 -21.27 8.77
N ILE A 290 18.71 -20.51 9.23
CA ILE A 290 18.80 -19.66 10.41
C ILE A 290 19.04 -20.52 11.67
N ALA A 291 18.30 -21.62 11.82
CA ALA A 291 18.48 -22.54 12.94
C ALA A 291 19.91 -23.11 12.98
N ILE A 292 20.45 -23.57 11.84
CA ILE A 292 21.83 -24.06 11.73
C ILE A 292 22.84 -22.95 12.04
N TYR A 293 22.61 -21.73 11.54
CA TYR A 293 23.48 -20.58 11.81
C TYR A 293 23.53 -20.23 13.31
N PHE A 294 22.37 -20.20 13.98
CA PHE A 294 22.29 -19.95 15.43
C PHE A 294 22.90 -21.09 16.26
N LEU A 295 22.74 -22.34 15.83
CA LEU A 295 23.41 -23.49 16.45
C LEU A 295 24.94 -23.43 16.29
N SER A 296 25.43 -22.94 15.15
CA SER A 296 26.86 -22.82 14.89
C SER A 296 27.53 -21.64 15.62
N PHE A 297 26.77 -20.64 16.09
CA PHE A 297 27.32 -19.44 16.74
C PHE A 297 27.53 -19.60 18.27
N GLY A 298 27.36 -20.80 18.84
CA GLY A 298 27.78 -21.14 20.21
C GLY A 298 26.94 -20.57 21.37
N TRP A 299 26.11 -19.54 21.17
CA TRP A 299 25.27 -18.96 22.23
C TRP A 299 24.06 -19.85 22.62
N ALA A 300 23.70 -20.84 21.80
CA ALA A 300 22.66 -21.81 22.12
C ALA A 300 23.11 -22.88 23.14
N SER A 301 24.41 -23.07 23.34
CA SER A 301 24.92 -24.10 24.25
C SER A 301 24.86 -23.73 25.74
N CYS A 302 24.71 -22.45 26.09
CA CYS A 302 24.64 -22.04 27.50
C CYS A 302 23.23 -21.98 28.10
N SER A 303 22.16 -21.86 27.29
CA SER A 303 20.79 -21.75 27.81
C SER A 303 19.95 -23.01 27.67
N LEU A 304 20.32 -23.94 26.79
CA LEU A 304 19.59 -25.20 26.59
C LEU A 304 19.65 -26.20 27.77
N PRO A 305 20.71 -26.27 28.62
CA PRO A 305 20.69 -27.18 29.77
C PRO A 305 19.75 -26.70 30.89
N PHE A 306 19.40 -25.41 30.94
CA PHE A 306 18.60 -24.86 32.04
C PHE A 306 17.08 -25.05 31.87
N TYR A 307 16.60 -25.20 30.63
CA TYR A 307 15.18 -25.41 30.34
C TYR A 307 14.74 -26.87 30.29
N PHE A 308 15.68 -27.83 30.25
CA PHE A 308 15.36 -29.27 30.21
C PHE A 308 15.51 -29.98 31.57
N CYS A 309 15.86 -29.23 32.63
CA CYS A 309 16.05 -29.76 33.99
C CYS A 309 15.08 -29.13 35.02
N ILE A 310 13.89 -28.70 34.59
CA ILE A 310 12.70 -28.42 35.40
C ILE A 310 11.50 -29.07 34.73
#